data_AF-A0A0R3DY33-F1
#
_entry.id   AF-A0A0R3DY33-F1
#
_cell.length_a   1.000
_cell.length_b   1.000
_cell.length_c   1.000
_cell.angle_alpha   90.00
_cell.angle_beta   90.00
_cell.angle_gamma   90.00
#
_symmetry.space_group_name_H-M   'P 1'
#
loop_
_entity.id
_entity.type
_entity.pdbx_description
1 polymer ?
#
loop_
_entity_poly.entity_id
_entity_poly.type
_entity_poly.pdbx_seq_one_letter_code
_entity_poly.pdbx_strand_id
1 'polypeptide(L)'
;MHSFAKTYLFKPAFLAAVLALGACSTNPGSGPLIDDVNNHVQTENAPAYELVPLNPATVNILHTHEPKGLAGAFTDKRPPASIVFGIGDVVSVTIFEAAAGGLFIPAEAGVRPGNFVTIPDQSVDNDGFITVPYAGQVKAAGLTAVQIQRAIVEKISNRAIEPQVVVAMASQRTQLISVLGEVNTPARYPASAAGAKDKVLDAITRAGGIKGQGFETWVMLERGGRRATVPFENLVMTPENNIFVRPDDSIYVYREQQKFLAFGASGQSGEFNFDAWRINLGEAVGKAGGLLDGQAEPAGVFLYRREPREVAAQLGIDINKYTTETIPVIFSINLRDPGGFFLATKVMMKNGDVIYVSNSRNVEVAKFLTYLRVIMATGADAINLGNDALIFRNNIKLAP
;
A
#
# COMPACT_ATOMS: atom_id res chain seq x y z
N MET A 1 -44.12 -13.18 -80.91
CA MET A 1 -44.15 -12.61 -79.54
C MET A 1 -43.39 -13.57 -78.63
N HIS A 2 -42.08 -13.37 -78.50
CA HIS A 2 -41.19 -14.30 -77.81
C HIS A 2 -40.41 -13.63 -76.69
N SER A 3 -40.49 -14.25 -75.50
CA SER A 3 -39.41 -14.46 -74.54
C SER A 3 -38.69 -13.24 -73.95
N PHE A 4 -39.18 -12.74 -72.82
CA PHE A 4 -38.32 -12.07 -71.82
C PHE A 4 -38.71 -12.49 -70.40
N ALA A 5 -38.18 -13.63 -69.97
CA ALA A 5 -38.08 -14.00 -68.56
C ALA A 5 -36.77 -14.76 -68.35
N LYS A 6 -35.65 -14.04 -68.36
CA LYS A 6 -34.40 -14.53 -67.75
C LYS A 6 -34.26 -13.89 -66.39
N THR A 7 -34.95 -14.47 -65.42
CA THR A 7 -34.71 -14.23 -63.99
C THR A 7 -33.30 -14.75 -63.71
N TYR A 8 -32.34 -13.85 -63.51
CA TYR A 8 -31.01 -14.23 -63.08
C TYR A 8 -31.12 -14.79 -61.66
N LEU A 9 -31.14 -16.12 -61.57
CA LEU A 9 -31.04 -16.87 -60.33
C LEU A 9 -29.76 -16.41 -59.63
N PHE A 10 -29.90 -15.55 -58.63
CA PHE A 10 -28.83 -15.18 -57.71
C PHE A 10 -28.36 -16.49 -57.06
N LYS A 11 -27.19 -17.00 -57.44
CA LYS A 11 -26.73 -18.32 -57.00
C LYS A 11 -26.63 -18.31 -55.47
N PRO A 12 -27.41 -19.11 -54.73
CA PRO A 12 -27.32 -19.18 -53.26
C PRO A 12 -25.91 -19.60 -52.79
N ALA A 13 -25.12 -20.21 -53.68
CA ALA A 13 -23.71 -20.52 -53.47
C ALA A 13 -22.82 -19.29 -53.21
N PHE A 14 -23.12 -18.11 -53.78
CA PHE A 14 -22.31 -16.90 -53.56
C PHE A 14 -22.58 -16.29 -52.17
N LEU A 15 -23.84 -16.29 -51.72
CA LEU A 15 -24.21 -15.88 -50.37
C LEU A 15 -23.65 -16.84 -49.31
N ALA A 16 -23.70 -18.15 -49.59
CA ALA A 16 -23.11 -19.18 -48.72
C ALA A 16 -21.58 -19.08 -48.65
N ALA A 17 -20.90 -18.74 -49.75
CA ALA A 17 -19.45 -18.55 -49.77
C ALA A 17 -19.02 -17.29 -48.99
N VAL A 18 -19.78 -16.19 -49.08
CA VAL A 18 -19.52 -14.98 -48.29
C VAL A 18 -19.78 -15.21 -46.79
N LEU A 19 -20.80 -15.98 -46.43
CA LEU A 19 -21.05 -16.40 -45.04
C LEU A 19 -19.99 -17.36 -44.50
N ALA A 20 -19.45 -18.25 -45.34
CA ALA A 20 -18.39 -19.19 -44.97
C ALA A 20 -17.01 -18.53 -44.81
N LEU A 21 -16.73 -17.46 -45.56
CA LEU A 21 -15.46 -16.73 -45.49
C LEU A 21 -15.36 -15.74 -44.31
N GLY A 22 -16.47 -15.39 -43.67
CA GLY A 22 -16.50 -14.49 -42.49
C GLY A 22 -16.54 -15.21 -41.13
N ALA A 23 -16.56 -16.54 -41.09
CA ALA A 23 -16.84 -17.32 -39.89
C ALA A 23 -15.62 -17.60 -39.00
N CYS A 24 -14.40 -17.27 -39.44
CA CYS A 24 -13.19 -17.53 -38.67
C CYS A 24 -12.48 -16.21 -38.33
N SER A 25 -12.39 -15.94 -37.03
CA SER A 25 -11.48 -14.99 -36.34
C SER A 25 -11.86 -13.51 -36.19
N THR A 26 -13.05 -13.04 -36.54
CA THR A 26 -13.44 -11.64 -36.28
C THR A 26 -14.76 -11.55 -35.54
N ASN A 27 -14.82 -12.04 -34.30
CA ASN A 27 -15.84 -11.54 -33.38
C ASN A 27 -15.29 -10.25 -32.76
N PRO A 28 -15.85 -9.06 -33.07
CA PRO A 28 -15.35 -7.78 -32.58
C PRO A 28 -15.68 -7.61 -31.09
N GLY A 29 -14.90 -8.28 -30.24
CA GLY A 29 -14.97 -8.15 -28.79
C GLY A 29 -14.05 -7.04 -28.28
N SER A 30 -14.51 -6.30 -27.26
CA SER A 30 -13.70 -5.26 -26.60
C SER A 30 -12.76 -5.83 -25.52
N GLY A 31 -12.76 -7.15 -25.32
CA GLY A 31 -11.92 -7.87 -24.37
C GLY A 31 -12.42 -9.31 -24.17
N PRO A 32 -11.87 -10.06 -23.21
CA PRO A 32 -12.19 -11.47 -23.00
C PRO A 32 -13.64 -11.68 -22.55
N LEU A 33 -14.29 -12.72 -23.05
CA LEU A 33 -15.57 -13.18 -22.55
C LEU A 33 -15.40 -14.10 -21.34
N ILE A 34 -16.49 -14.33 -20.62
CA ILE A 34 -16.52 -15.27 -19.49
C ILE A 34 -15.98 -16.66 -19.86
N ASP A 35 -16.29 -17.15 -21.06
CA ASP A 35 -15.80 -18.44 -21.56
C ASP A 35 -14.31 -18.42 -21.88
N ASP A 36 -13.77 -17.29 -22.35
CA ASP A 36 -12.35 -17.16 -22.68
C ASP A 36 -11.50 -17.29 -21.40
N VAL A 37 -11.95 -16.64 -20.32
CA VAL A 37 -11.29 -16.71 -19.00
C VAL A 37 -11.44 -18.11 -18.40
N ASN A 38 -12.65 -18.68 -18.41
CA ASN A 38 -12.89 -20.00 -17.84
C ASN A 38 -12.12 -21.12 -18.55
N ASN A 39 -12.02 -21.04 -19.88
CA ASN A 39 -11.31 -22.03 -20.69
C ASN A 39 -9.80 -21.74 -20.84
N HIS A 40 -9.28 -20.74 -20.12
CA HIS A 40 -7.87 -20.35 -20.16
C HIS A 40 -7.37 -20.04 -21.59
N VAL A 41 -8.21 -19.39 -22.40
CA VAL A 41 -7.87 -19.01 -23.77
C VAL A 41 -6.82 -17.90 -23.72
N GLN A 42 -5.58 -18.25 -24.05
CA GLN A 42 -4.44 -17.34 -24.03
C GLN A 42 -3.52 -17.58 -25.21
N THR A 43 -2.84 -16.52 -25.66
CA THR A 43 -1.78 -16.63 -26.67
C THR A 43 -0.52 -17.21 -26.03
N GLU A 44 0.30 -17.91 -26.82
CA GLU A 44 1.51 -18.60 -26.30
C GLU A 44 2.50 -17.70 -25.56
N ASN A 45 2.48 -16.38 -25.82
CA ASN A 45 3.39 -15.40 -25.22
C ASN A 45 2.78 -14.63 -24.04
N ALA A 46 1.54 -14.89 -23.66
CA ALA A 46 0.92 -14.24 -22.51
C ALA A 46 1.45 -14.83 -21.18
N PRO A 47 1.58 -14.04 -20.10
CA PRO A 47 1.91 -14.57 -18.79
C PRO A 47 0.85 -15.58 -18.32
N ALA A 48 1.29 -16.75 -17.88
CA ALA A 48 0.38 -17.73 -17.28
C ALA A 48 -0.30 -17.15 -16.03
N TYR A 49 -1.56 -17.53 -15.82
CA TYR A 49 -2.37 -17.13 -14.68
C TYR A 49 -3.17 -18.32 -14.16
N GLU A 50 -3.66 -18.20 -12.92
CA GLU A 50 -4.58 -19.17 -12.32
C GLU A 50 -5.93 -18.51 -12.07
N LEU A 51 -7.01 -19.20 -12.44
CA LEU A 51 -8.38 -18.76 -12.21
C LEU A 51 -8.89 -19.32 -10.88
N VAL A 52 -9.27 -18.43 -9.96
CA VAL A 52 -9.77 -18.81 -8.63
C VAL A 52 -11.17 -18.22 -8.41
N PRO A 53 -12.21 -19.05 -8.26
CA PRO A 53 -13.54 -18.52 -7.95
C PRO A 53 -13.58 -17.94 -6.53
N LEU A 54 -14.18 -16.76 -6.38
CA LEU A 54 -14.48 -16.17 -5.09
C LEU A 54 -15.64 -16.92 -4.44
N ASN A 55 -15.35 -17.50 -3.28
CA ASN A 55 -16.28 -18.22 -2.44
C ASN A 55 -15.90 -17.98 -0.96
N PRO A 56 -16.70 -18.41 0.02
CA PRO A 56 -16.40 -18.15 1.43
C PRO A 56 -15.01 -18.64 1.88
N ALA A 57 -14.50 -19.75 1.34
CA ALA A 57 -13.19 -20.28 1.70
C ALA A 57 -12.04 -19.43 1.13
N THR A 58 -12.11 -19.06 -0.15
CA THR A 58 -11.08 -18.22 -0.78
C THR A 58 -11.06 -16.81 -0.18
N VAL A 59 -12.23 -16.23 0.10
CA VAL A 59 -12.35 -14.94 0.80
C VAL A 59 -11.71 -14.98 2.19
N ASN A 60 -11.90 -16.07 2.95
CA ASN A 60 -11.29 -16.23 4.27
C ASN A 60 -9.75 -16.32 4.21
N ILE A 61 -9.20 -17.00 3.20
CA ILE A 61 -7.74 -17.04 2.95
C ILE A 61 -7.21 -15.64 2.65
N LEU A 62 -7.90 -14.89 1.78
CA LEU A 62 -7.49 -13.52 1.42
C LEU A 62 -7.53 -12.56 2.61
N HIS A 63 -8.49 -12.72 3.53
CA HIS A 63 -8.59 -11.91 4.75
C HIS A 63 -7.46 -12.14 5.75
N THR A 64 -6.97 -13.37 5.85
CA THR A 64 -5.96 -13.73 6.87
C THR A 64 -4.54 -13.34 6.44
N HIS A 65 -4.30 -13.11 5.14
CA HIS A 65 -3.00 -12.75 4.57
C HIS A 65 -2.90 -11.28 4.20
N GLU A 66 -2.95 -10.42 5.21
CA GLU A 66 -2.58 -9.02 5.06
C GLU A 66 -1.08 -8.81 5.32
N PRO A 67 -0.43 -7.83 4.66
CA PRO A 67 0.97 -7.52 4.87
C PRO A 67 1.26 -7.30 6.35
N LYS A 68 2.32 -7.95 6.85
CA LYS A 68 2.82 -7.75 8.21
C LYS A 68 3.17 -6.26 8.38
N GLY A 69 2.35 -5.52 9.11
CA GLY A 69 2.63 -4.13 9.49
C GLY A 69 3.85 -4.04 10.42
N LEU A 70 4.02 -2.90 11.09
CA LEU A 70 5.17 -2.68 11.98
C LEU A 70 5.30 -3.77 13.06
N ALA A 71 4.19 -4.28 13.59
CA ALA A 71 4.15 -5.32 14.61
C ALA A 71 4.79 -6.64 14.16
N GLY A 72 4.63 -6.98 12.87
CA GLY A 72 5.13 -8.24 12.31
C GLY A 72 6.59 -8.14 11.87
N ALA A 73 7.04 -6.95 11.47
CA ALA A 73 8.44 -6.70 11.13
C ALA A 73 9.34 -6.51 12.36
N PHE A 74 8.82 -5.85 13.40
CA PHE A 74 9.51 -5.55 14.64
C PHE A 74 8.86 -6.30 15.81
N THR A 75 9.37 -7.50 16.09
CA THR A 75 8.79 -8.41 17.09
C THR A 75 9.12 -8.06 18.54
N ASP A 76 10.12 -7.21 18.79
CA ASP A 76 10.48 -6.78 20.14
C ASP A 76 9.52 -5.70 20.65
N LYS A 77 8.53 -6.15 21.44
CA LYS A 77 7.49 -5.29 22.05
C LYS A 77 7.89 -4.70 23.40
N ARG A 78 9.12 -4.94 23.87
CA ARG A 78 9.55 -4.38 25.16
C ARG A 78 9.69 -2.86 25.06
N PRO A 79 9.36 -2.12 26.13
CA PRO A 79 9.67 -0.69 26.21
C PRO A 79 11.15 -0.43 25.96
N PRO A 80 11.52 0.75 25.46
CA PRO A 80 12.92 1.12 25.28
C PRO A 80 13.70 0.98 26.58
N ALA A 81 14.95 0.53 26.48
CA ALA A 81 15.86 0.53 27.61
C ALA A 81 16.09 1.96 28.12
N SER A 82 16.57 2.10 29.35
CA SER A 82 16.93 3.39 29.90
C SER A 82 17.93 4.12 28.98
N ILE A 83 17.70 5.41 28.77
CA ILE A 83 18.61 6.28 28.01
C ILE A 83 19.98 6.26 28.70
N VAL A 84 21.00 5.84 27.95
CA VAL A 84 22.41 5.96 28.35
C VAL A 84 23.01 7.24 27.77
N PHE A 85 24.05 7.78 28.40
CA PHE A 85 24.78 8.91 27.84
C PHE A 85 25.68 8.42 26.69
N GLY A 86 25.77 9.21 25.63
CA GLY A 86 26.68 9.01 24.51
C GLY A 86 27.70 10.15 24.38
N ILE A 87 28.67 9.97 23.50
CA ILE A 87 29.70 10.97 23.20
C ILE A 87 29.04 12.25 22.65
N GLY A 88 29.35 13.40 23.26
CA GLY A 88 28.77 14.70 22.91
C GLY A 88 27.47 15.07 23.62
N ASP A 89 26.85 14.15 24.37
CA ASP A 89 25.74 14.50 25.29
C ASP A 89 26.27 15.40 26.41
N VAL A 90 25.39 16.24 26.97
CA VAL A 90 25.74 17.16 28.05
C VAL A 90 25.14 16.68 29.36
N VAL A 91 26.00 16.53 30.36
CA VAL A 91 25.69 16.04 31.70
C VAL A 91 25.68 17.20 32.68
N SER A 92 24.61 17.30 33.46
CA SER A 92 24.56 18.17 34.63
C SER A 92 24.71 17.33 35.89
N VAL A 93 25.58 17.78 36.80
CA VAL A 93 25.85 17.07 38.06
C VAL A 93 25.66 18.03 39.22
N THR A 94 24.83 17.64 40.17
CA THR A 94 24.64 18.33 41.44
C THR A 94 25.13 17.45 42.57
N ILE A 95 26.02 17.98 43.40
CA ILE A 95 26.65 17.28 44.52
C ILE A 95 26.15 17.89 45.82
N PHE A 96 25.67 17.06 46.73
CA PHE A 96 25.22 17.39 48.08
C PHE A 96 26.19 16.79 49.10
N GLU A 97 26.41 17.47 50.22
CA GLU A 97 27.11 16.92 51.38
C GLU A 97 26.20 17.02 52.62
N ALA A 98 26.34 16.08 53.56
CA ALA A 98 25.48 16.04 54.74
C ALA A 98 25.70 17.23 55.70
N ALA A 99 26.87 17.86 55.67
CA ALA A 99 27.23 18.99 56.52
C ALA A 99 28.09 20.03 55.77
N ALA A 100 28.08 21.27 56.28
CA ALA A 100 29.00 22.32 55.83
C ALA A 100 30.43 22.08 56.37
N GLY A 101 31.43 22.58 55.66
CA GLY A 101 32.86 22.36 55.96
C GLY A 101 33.47 21.15 55.26
N GLY A 102 32.78 20.56 54.28
CA GLY A 102 33.28 19.45 53.46
C GLY A 102 34.05 19.92 52.21
N LEU A 103 34.19 19.01 51.24
CA LEU A 103 35.03 19.23 50.04
C LEU A 103 34.41 20.25 49.08
N PHE A 104 33.08 20.26 49.02
CA PHE A 104 32.32 21.12 48.12
C PHE A 104 31.60 22.27 48.84
N ILE A 105 31.37 22.15 50.14
CA ILE A 105 30.63 23.13 50.93
C ILE A 105 31.57 23.76 51.99
N PRO A 106 31.98 25.03 51.84
CA PRO A 106 32.84 25.69 52.82
C PRO A 106 32.15 25.88 54.18
N ALA A 107 32.93 25.97 55.25
CA ALA A 107 32.43 26.12 56.63
C ALA A 107 31.83 27.50 56.94
N GLU A 108 32.14 28.52 56.14
CA GLU A 108 31.62 29.88 56.31
C GLU A 108 30.27 30.06 55.62
N ALA A 109 29.27 30.44 56.43
CA ALA A 109 27.88 30.65 56.04
C ALA A 109 27.70 31.92 55.18
N GLY A 110 28.14 31.86 53.92
CA GLY A 110 27.52 32.69 52.88
C GLY A 110 26.06 32.26 52.72
N VAL A 111 25.15 33.21 52.49
CA VAL A 111 23.72 32.99 52.27
C VAL A 111 23.51 32.13 51.01
N ARG A 112 23.66 30.81 51.14
CA ARG A 112 23.39 29.84 50.07
C ARG A 112 22.14 29.05 50.45
N PRO A 113 21.14 28.99 49.57
CA PRO A 113 19.95 28.17 49.78
C PRO A 113 20.30 26.70 49.50
N GLY A 114 20.95 26.03 50.47
CA GLY A 114 21.11 24.58 50.49
C GLY A 114 22.55 24.07 50.55
N ASN A 115 22.70 22.82 51.01
CA ASN A 115 23.97 22.10 51.11
C ASN A 115 24.31 21.39 49.80
N PHE A 116 24.44 22.12 48.69
CA PHE A 116 24.81 21.54 47.40
C PHE A 116 25.60 22.48 46.49
N VAL A 117 26.30 21.89 45.51
CA VAL A 117 26.95 22.58 44.41
C VAL A 117 26.52 21.95 43.08
N THR A 118 26.16 22.78 42.11
CA THR A 118 26.00 22.35 40.72
C THR A 118 27.30 22.62 39.99
N ILE A 119 27.91 21.58 39.42
CA ILE A 119 29.11 21.77 38.59
C ILE A 119 28.69 22.33 37.22
N PRO A 120 29.55 23.10 36.55
CA PRO A 120 29.28 23.54 35.18
C PRO A 120 29.01 22.33 34.27
N ASP A 121 28.00 22.44 33.42
CA ASP A 121 27.61 21.38 32.49
C ASP A 121 28.82 20.83 31.71
N GLN A 122 28.95 19.51 31.69
CA GLN A 122 30.06 18.81 31.06
C GLN A 122 29.57 18.05 29.84
N SER A 123 30.19 18.30 28.68
CA SER A 123 30.00 17.43 27.52
C SER A 123 30.77 16.13 27.72
N VAL A 124 30.16 15.00 27.39
CA VAL A 124 30.87 13.72 27.28
C VAL A 124 31.89 13.86 26.15
N ASP A 125 33.17 13.71 26.47
CA ASP A 125 34.26 13.84 25.51
C ASP A 125 34.34 12.63 24.54
N ASN A 126 35.26 12.70 23.58
CA ASN A 126 35.46 11.65 22.56
C ASN A 126 35.94 10.32 23.15
N ASP A 127 36.58 10.34 24.32
CA ASP A 127 36.98 9.13 25.05
C ASP A 127 35.83 8.59 25.92
N GLY A 128 34.71 9.33 25.99
CA GLY A 128 33.49 8.97 26.68
C GLY A 128 33.48 9.33 28.17
N PHE A 129 34.28 10.30 28.59
CA PHE A 129 34.40 10.77 29.97
C PHE A 129 33.80 12.17 30.18
N ILE A 130 33.49 12.48 31.43
CA ILE A 130 33.24 13.83 31.92
C ILE A 130 34.26 14.16 33.01
N THR A 131 34.56 15.45 33.20
CA THR A 131 35.44 15.89 34.27
C THR A 131 34.62 16.40 35.44
N VAL A 132 34.78 15.78 36.61
CA VAL A 132 34.13 16.21 37.84
C VAL A 132 35.21 16.66 38.82
N PRO A 133 35.13 17.89 39.38
CA PRO A 133 36.10 18.38 40.35
C PRO A 133 36.34 17.39 41.48
N TYR A 134 37.62 17.18 41.83
CA TYR A 134 38.10 16.21 42.83
C TYR A 134 37.85 14.72 42.56
N ALA A 135 36.92 14.36 41.66
CA ALA A 135 36.75 13.00 41.15
C ALA A 135 37.63 12.72 39.91
N GLY A 136 38.07 13.78 39.22
CA GLY A 136 38.81 13.67 37.96
C GLY A 136 37.91 13.22 36.80
N GLN A 137 38.45 12.40 35.90
CA GLN A 137 37.68 11.82 34.79
C GLN A 137 36.75 10.71 35.27
N VAL A 138 35.48 10.76 34.87
CA VAL A 138 34.45 9.77 35.17
C VAL A 138 33.85 9.29 33.85
N LYS A 139 33.81 7.97 33.63
CA LYS A 139 33.21 7.40 32.42
C LYS A 139 31.71 7.72 32.41
N ALA A 140 31.22 8.28 31.31
CA ALA A 140 29.80 8.59 31.13
C ALA A 140 29.21 7.85 29.92
N ALA A 141 29.96 7.72 28.82
CA ALA A 141 29.47 7.06 27.62
C ALA A 141 29.08 5.59 27.90
N GLY A 142 27.87 5.20 27.47
CA GLY A 142 27.28 3.89 27.68
C GLY A 142 26.66 3.67 29.07
N LEU A 143 26.72 4.67 29.97
CA LEU A 143 26.18 4.57 31.32
C LEU A 143 24.87 5.35 31.47
N THR A 144 24.00 4.85 32.34
CA THR A 144 22.81 5.56 32.82
C THR A 144 23.20 6.63 33.86
N ALA A 145 22.32 7.62 34.08
CA ALA A 145 22.51 8.62 35.13
C ALA A 145 22.82 8.00 36.50
N VAL A 146 22.13 6.91 36.87
CA VAL A 146 22.33 6.20 38.14
C VAL A 146 23.71 5.55 38.23
N GLN A 147 24.22 5.00 37.12
CA GLN A 147 25.56 4.42 37.09
C GLN A 147 26.65 5.49 37.21
N ILE A 148 26.47 6.63 36.51
CA ILE A 148 27.39 7.78 36.61
C ILE A 148 27.37 8.34 38.03
N GLN A 149 26.20 8.50 38.64
CA GLN A 149 26.05 8.92 40.03
C GLN A 149 26.88 8.05 40.98
N ARG A 150 26.75 6.72 40.88
CA ARG A 150 27.53 5.78 41.72
C ARG A 150 29.03 5.92 41.49
N ALA A 151 29.46 6.05 40.24
CA ALA A 151 30.87 6.22 39.90
C ALA A 151 31.46 7.53 40.45
N ILE A 152 30.67 8.62 40.48
CA ILE A 152 31.10 9.89 41.09
C ILE A 152 31.20 9.72 42.60
N VAL A 153 30.16 9.20 43.26
CA VAL A 153 30.13 9.00 44.72
C VAL A 153 31.33 8.17 45.19
N GLU A 154 31.63 7.05 44.52
CA GLU A 154 32.77 6.19 44.85
C GLU A 154 34.12 6.92 44.78
N LYS A 155 34.27 7.86 43.84
CA LYS A 155 35.52 8.62 43.66
C LYS A 155 35.70 9.76 44.67
N ILE A 156 34.61 10.30 45.22
CA ILE A 156 34.65 11.43 46.16
C ILE A 156 34.38 11.03 47.61
N SER A 157 33.94 9.79 47.89
CA SER A 157 33.58 9.33 49.24
C SER A 157 34.70 9.44 50.26
N ASN A 158 35.96 9.33 49.84
CA ASN A 158 37.12 9.44 50.73
C ASN A 158 37.52 10.90 51.04
N ARG A 159 36.82 11.89 50.47
CA ARG A 159 37.17 13.32 50.56
C ARG A 159 35.98 14.20 50.94
N ALA A 160 34.77 13.84 50.50
CA ALA A 160 33.53 14.55 50.80
C ALA A 160 32.79 13.88 51.97
N ILE A 161 32.04 14.67 52.74
CA ILE A 161 31.28 14.19 53.91
C ILE A 161 29.92 13.64 53.43
N GLU A 162 29.77 12.32 53.46
CA GLU A 162 28.54 11.60 53.05
C GLU A 162 27.95 12.14 51.73
N PRO A 163 28.72 12.11 50.62
CA PRO A 163 28.32 12.77 49.40
C PRO A 163 27.10 12.09 48.76
N GLN A 164 26.12 12.90 48.35
CA GLN A 164 25.05 12.47 47.46
C GLN A 164 25.19 13.20 46.12
N VAL A 165 25.00 12.48 45.03
CA VAL A 165 25.16 13.03 43.68
C VAL A 165 23.86 12.82 42.91
N VAL A 166 23.40 13.85 42.22
CA VAL A 166 22.30 13.77 41.26
C VAL A 166 22.88 14.06 39.88
N VAL A 167 22.65 13.14 38.95
CA VAL A 167 23.09 13.27 37.55
C VAL A 167 21.85 13.42 36.69
N ALA A 168 21.83 14.45 35.85
CA ALA A 168 20.75 14.71 34.91
C ALA A 168 21.30 14.93 33.49
N MET A 169 20.47 14.62 32.49
CA MET A 169 20.81 14.90 31.10
C MET A 169 20.41 16.34 30.77
N ALA A 170 21.40 17.21 30.58
CA ALA A 170 21.17 18.61 30.21
C ALA A 170 20.86 18.75 28.72
N SER A 171 21.58 18.02 27.87
CA SER A 171 21.34 18.00 26.43
C SER A 171 21.62 16.61 25.87
N GLN A 172 20.62 16.02 25.22
CA GLN A 172 20.71 14.73 24.55
C GLN A 172 20.97 14.97 23.05
N ARG A 173 22.11 14.52 22.56
CA ARG A 173 22.57 14.71 21.18
C ARG A 173 22.80 13.40 20.44
N THR A 174 22.97 12.29 21.16
CA THR A 174 23.25 10.98 20.56
C THR A 174 21.99 10.16 20.30
N GLN A 175 21.15 9.97 21.33
CA GLN A 175 19.94 9.14 21.21
C GLN A 175 18.76 9.95 20.69
N LEU A 176 18.70 10.12 19.37
CA LEU A 176 17.70 10.95 18.71
C LEU A 176 16.68 10.08 17.96
N ILE A 177 15.48 10.60 17.79
CA ILE A 177 14.44 10.07 16.90
C ILE A 177 14.25 11.08 15.78
N SER A 178 14.18 10.58 14.55
CA SER A 178 13.93 11.41 13.36
C SER A 178 12.52 11.16 12.85
N VAL A 179 11.77 12.22 12.60
CA VAL A 179 10.48 12.16 11.91
C VAL A 179 10.53 13.11 10.73
N LEU A 180 10.36 12.58 9.52
CA LEU A 180 10.51 13.33 8.28
C LEU A 180 9.43 12.98 7.25
N GLY A 181 9.32 13.83 6.22
CA GLY A 181 8.35 13.68 5.13
C GLY A 181 7.07 14.50 5.33
N GLU A 182 5.91 13.93 5.00
CA GLU A 182 4.57 14.56 4.99
C GLU A 182 3.97 14.75 6.39
N VAL A 183 4.72 15.44 7.26
CA VAL A 183 4.31 15.90 8.59
C VAL A 183 4.33 17.43 8.65
N ASN A 184 3.63 18.03 9.59
CA ASN A 184 3.55 19.50 9.70
C ASN A 184 4.87 20.15 10.11
N THR A 185 5.69 19.46 10.90
CA THR A 185 6.98 19.95 11.38
C THR A 185 8.00 18.81 11.41
N PRO A 186 8.62 18.49 10.26
CA PRO A 186 9.71 17.52 10.21
C PRO A 186 10.81 17.90 11.20
N ALA A 187 11.20 16.96 12.06
CA ALA A 187 12.12 17.25 13.16
C ALA A 187 12.93 16.02 13.56
N ARG A 188 14.12 16.29 14.07
CA ARG A 188 14.93 15.33 14.81
C ARG A 188 15.03 15.82 16.25
N TYR A 189 14.62 14.99 17.20
CA TYR A 189 14.54 15.38 18.61
C TYR A 189 15.02 14.25 19.54
N PRO A 190 15.41 14.57 20.79
CA PRO A 190 15.79 13.58 21.79
C PRO A 190 14.75 12.48 22.01
N ALA A 191 15.19 11.23 22.00
CA ALA A 191 14.36 10.12 22.47
C ALA A 191 13.93 10.39 23.93
N SER A 192 12.65 10.14 24.25
CA SER A 192 12.15 10.46 25.58
C SER A 192 12.88 9.69 26.68
N ALA A 193 13.00 10.34 27.83
CA ALA A 193 13.57 9.75 29.02
C ALA A 193 12.89 8.42 29.40
N ALA A 194 13.64 7.59 30.12
CA ALA A 194 13.20 6.26 30.55
C ALA A 194 11.80 6.31 31.18
N GLY A 195 10.87 5.52 30.65
CA GLY A 195 9.49 5.41 31.16
C GLY A 195 8.42 6.18 30.39
N ALA A 196 8.79 7.12 29.51
CA ALA A 196 7.82 7.87 28.69
C ALA A 196 7.04 6.98 27.70
N LYS A 197 7.60 5.81 27.33
CA LYS A 197 6.93 4.76 26.54
C LYS A 197 6.36 5.27 25.20
N ASP A 198 7.03 6.25 24.60
CA ASP A 198 6.65 6.79 23.29
C ASP A 198 6.51 5.69 22.25
N LYS A 199 5.47 5.83 21.44
CA LYS A 199 5.20 5.02 20.28
C LYS A 199 5.28 5.83 19.00
N VAL A 200 5.13 5.16 17.85
CA VAL A 200 5.22 5.78 16.53
C VAL A 200 4.22 6.94 16.38
N LEU A 201 2.99 6.80 16.88
CA LEU A 201 2.01 7.90 16.86
C LEU A 201 2.44 9.10 17.72
N ASP A 202 3.03 8.87 18.89
CA ASP A 202 3.53 9.96 19.74
C ASP A 202 4.66 10.72 19.02
N ALA A 203 5.50 9.98 18.30
CA ALA A 203 6.57 10.57 17.53
C ALA A 203 6.06 11.44 16.38
N ILE A 204 5.04 10.97 15.65
CA ILE A 204 4.37 11.74 14.60
C ILE A 204 3.68 12.98 15.17
N THR A 205 3.04 12.87 16.34
CA THR A 205 2.40 14.00 17.03
C THR A 205 3.41 15.09 17.39
N ARG A 206 4.61 14.72 17.87
CA ARG A 206 5.69 15.68 18.15
C ARG A 206 6.19 16.40 16.90
N ALA A 207 6.09 15.76 15.74
CA ALA A 207 6.35 16.37 14.44
C ALA A 207 5.15 17.17 13.90
N GLY A 208 4.18 17.51 14.76
CA GLY A 208 3.00 18.30 14.42
C GLY A 208 1.87 17.51 13.75
N GLY A 209 1.94 16.18 13.70
CA GLY A 209 0.96 15.34 13.03
C GLY A 209 1.17 15.25 11.51
N ILE A 210 0.36 14.41 10.84
CA ILE A 210 0.41 14.25 9.38
C ILE A 210 -0.12 15.50 8.67
N LYS A 211 0.43 15.79 7.49
CA LYS A 211 0.02 16.93 6.65
C LYS A 211 -1.09 16.57 5.65
N GLY A 212 -1.08 15.34 5.15
CA GLY A 212 -2.03 14.82 4.14
C GLY A 212 -3.26 14.14 4.74
N GLN A 213 -4.08 13.53 3.88
CA GLN A 213 -5.23 12.74 4.33
C GLN A 213 -4.77 11.35 4.80
N GLY A 214 -5.38 10.84 5.87
CA GLY A 214 -4.96 9.60 6.52
C GLY A 214 -4.95 8.39 5.58
N PHE A 215 -5.92 8.29 4.67
CA PHE A 215 -6.08 7.15 3.78
C PHE A 215 -5.02 6.99 2.70
N GLU A 216 -4.34 8.08 2.34
CA GLU A 216 -3.25 8.09 1.35
C GLU A 216 -1.88 8.28 2.01
N THR A 217 -1.85 8.32 3.35
CA THR A 217 -0.62 8.50 4.13
C THR A 217 -0.08 7.16 4.59
N TRP A 218 1.22 6.96 4.39
CA TRP A 218 1.96 5.79 4.80
C TRP A 218 3.07 6.17 5.77
N VAL A 219 3.31 5.28 6.72
CA VAL A 219 4.35 5.44 7.74
C VAL A 219 5.36 4.32 7.56
N MET A 220 6.59 4.68 7.19
CA MET A 220 7.73 3.79 7.18
C MET A 220 8.56 4.01 8.44
N LEU A 221 8.84 2.93 9.17
CA LEU A 221 9.81 2.92 10.26
C LEU A 221 11.08 2.21 9.79
N GLU A 222 12.21 2.89 9.92
CA GLU A 222 13.54 2.32 9.79
C GLU A 222 14.20 2.21 11.17
N ARG A 223 14.64 0.99 11.51
CA ARG A 223 15.33 0.68 12.76
C ARG A 223 16.42 -0.34 12.52
N GLY A 224 17.66 0.02 12.81
CA GLY A 224 18.82 -0.88 12.68
C GLY A 224 18.97 -1.47 11.28
N GLY A 225 18.76 -0.66 10.23
CA GLY A 225 18.83 -1.06 8.82
C GLY A 225 17.64 -1.89 8.31
N ARG A 226 16.65 -2.18 9.15
CA ARG A 226 15.40 -2.85 8.73
C ARG A 226 14.29 -1.82 8.55
N ARG A 227 13.52 -1.97 7.48
CA ARG A 227 12.40 -1.09 7.13
C ARG A 227 11.09 -1.86 7.16
N ALA A 228 10.04 -1.23 7.65
CA ALA A 228 8.68 -1.71 7.53
C ALA A 228 7.72 -0.54 7.35
N THR A 229 6.65 -0.77 6.59
CA THR A 229 5.68 0.27 6.26
C THR A 229 4.28 -0.18 6.70
N VAL A 230 3.48 0.78 7.14
CA VAL A 230 2.07 0.59 7.49
C VAL A 230 1.25 1.79 7.00
N PRO A 231 0.02 1.60 6.49
CA PRO A 231 -0.89 2.72 6.26
C PRO A 231 -1.14 3.48 7.57
N PHE A 232 -1.24 4.81 7.51
CA PHE A 232 -1.46 5.61 8.71
C PHE A 232 -2.77 5.25 9.43
N GLU A 233 -3.87 5.02 8.70
CA GLU A 233 -5.12 4.58 9.32
C GLU A 233 -4.99 3.21 10.00
N ASN A 234 -4.22 2.29 9.41
CA ASN A 234 -3.95 1.02 10.06
C ASN A 234 -3.12 1.18 11.35
N LEU A 235 -2.15 2.10 11.36
CA LEU A 235 -1.37 2.44 12.56
C LEU A 235 -2.26 3.03 13.67
N VAL A 236 -3.29 3.80 13.33
CA VAL A 236 -4.25 4.39 14.27
C VAL A 236 -5.25 3.34 14.79
N MET A 237 -5.79 2.50 13.90
CA MET A 237 -6.88 1.57 14.21
C MET A 237 -6.40 0.22 14.78
N THR A 238 -5.12 -0.14 14.57
CA THR A 238 -4.53 -1.42 14.99
C THR A 238 -3.42 -1.16 16.03
N PRO A 239 -3.73 -1.23 17.36
CA PRO A 239 -2.78 -0.89 18.42
C PRO A 239 -1.48 -1.69 18.39
N GLU A 240 -1.51 -2.90 17.84
CA GLU A 240 -0.34 -3.77 17.67
C GLU A 240 0.72 -3.12 16.78
N ASN A 241 0.30 -2.37 15.75
CA ASN A 241 1.20 -1.68 14.84
C ASN A 241 1.77 -0.38 15.43
N ASN A 242 1.14 0.19 16.46
CA ASN A 242 1.67 1.35 17.19
C ASN A 242 2.71 0.88 18.22
N ILE A 243 3.88 0.49 17.72
CA ILE A 243 5.01 -0.03 18.51
C ILE A 243 5.82 1.11 19.17
N PHE A 244 6.61 0.77 20.19
CA PHE A 244 7.50 1.74 20.84
C PHE A 244 8.57 2.24 19.89
N VAL A 245 8.87 3.54 19.95
CA VAL A 245 10.03 4.14 19.27
C VAL A 245 11.28 3.99 20.11
N ARG A 246 12.44 3.92 19.47
CA ARG A 246 13.75 3.70 20.07
C ARG A 246 14.74 4.75 19.57
N PRO A 247 15.84 4.98 20.30
CA PRO A 247 16.95 5.75 19.78
C PRO A 247 17.37 5.26 18.39
N ASP A 248 17.71 6.21 17.52
CA ASP A 248 18.12 6.00 16.13
C ASP A 248 17.01 5.48 15.19
N ASP A 249 15.76 5.46 15.66
CA ASP A 249 14.62 5.25 14.76
C ASP A 249 14.46 6.44 13.80
N SER A 250 14.20 6.11 12.54
CA SER A 250 13.80 7.07 11.52
C SER A 250 12.39 6.74 11.05
N ILE A 251 11.47 7.66 11.27
CA ILE A 251 10.07 7.57 10.84
C ILE A 251 9.92 8.48 9.62
N TYR A 252 9.61 7.87 8.49
CA TYR A 252 9.32 8.56 7.25
C TYR A 252 7.84 8.46 6.94
N VAL A 253 7.16 9.61 6.91
CA VAL A 253 5.76 9.72 6.53
C VAL A 253 5.71 10.19 5.09
N TYR A 254 4.99 9.48 4.23
CA TYR A 254 4.89 9.84 2.82
C TYR A 254 3.49 9.58 2.29
N ARG A 255 3.15 10.25 1.17
CA ARG A 255 1.88 10.07 0.49
C ARG A 255 2.03 9.08 -0.64
N GLU A 256 1.18 8.06 -0.66
CA GLU A 256 1.07 7.10 -1.75
C GLU A 256 -0.43 6.80 -1.95
N GLN A 257 -1.01 7.47 -2.94
CA GLN A 257 -2.41 7.29 -3.30
C GLN A 257 -2.58 5.94 -4.01
N GLN A 258 -3.29 5.03 -3.36
CA GLN A 258 -3.62 3.74 -3.95
C GLN A 258 -4.66 3.89 -5.04
N LYS A 259 -4.58 3.02 -6.05
CA LYS A 259 -5.46 3.05 -7.20
C LYS A 259 -5.75 1.66 -7.75
N PHE A 260 -6.86 1.53 -8.46
CA PHE A 260 -7.21 0.36 -9.25
C PHE A 260 -7.62 0.78 -10.66
N LEU A 261 -7.59 -0.17 -11.58
CA LEU A 261 -8.08 0.03 -12.94
C LEU A 261 -9.40 -0.72 -13.11
N ALA A 262 -10.34 -0.15 -13.85
CA ALA A 262 -11.55 -0.85 -14.26
C ALA A 262 -11.72 -0.79 -15.78
N PHE A 263 -12.14 -1.90 -16.37
CA PHE A 263 -12.35 -2.04 -17.81
C PHE A 263 -13.56 -2.93 -18.13
N GLY A 264 -13.96 -2.89 -19.40
CA GLY A 264 -15.01 -3.77 -19.92
C GLY A 264 -16.38 -3.14 -19.78
N ALA A 265 -17.40 -3.95 -19.50
CA ALA A 265 -18.79 -3.54 -19.38
C ALA A 265 -19.13 -2.90 -18.02
N SER A 266 -18.19 -2.13 -17.45
CA SER A 266 -18.41 -1.25 -16.30
C SER A 266 -18.89 0.12 -16.77
N GLY A 267 -19.57 0.88 -15.88
CA GLY A 267 -20.09 2.21 -16.21
C GLY A 267 -19.02 3.19 -16.72
N GLN A 268 -17.80 3.09 -16.19
CA GLN A 268 -16.62 3.82 -16.64
C GLN A 268 -15.42 2.86 -16.73
N SER A 269 -14.58 3.09 -17.75
CA SER A 269 -13.29 2.42 -17.89
C SER A 269 -12.16 3.43 -17.65
N GLY A 270 -11.18 3.08 -16.82
CA GLY A 270 -10.10 3.99 -16.47
C GLY A 270 -9.42 3.66 -15.15
N GLU A 271 -8.67 4.64 -14.64
CA GLU A 271 -7.97 4.58 -13.37
C GLU A 271 -8.79 5.29 -12.28
N PHE A 272 -8.89 4.65 -11.11
CA PHE A 272 -9.67 5.15 -9.98
C PHE A 272 -8.82 5.11 -8.71
N ASN A 273 -8.79 6.25 -8.01
CA ASN A 273 -8.10 6.36 -6.72
C ASN A 273 -8.91 5.74 -5.60
N PHE A 274 -8.24 5.25 -4.56
CA PHE A 274 -8.91 4.87 -3.33
C PHE A 274 -9.27 6.14 -2.56
N ASP A 275 -10.52 6.25 -2.11
CA ASP A 275 -10.99 7.36 -1.26
C ASP A 275 -10.92 7.02 0.24
N ALA A 276 -10.41 5.83 0.55
CA ALA A 276 -10.24 5.30 1.90
C ALA A 276 -9.01 4.37 1.91
N TRP A 277 -8.43 4.13 3.07
CA TRP A 277 -7.20 3.33 3.18
C TRP A 277 -7.39 1.88 2.70
N ARG A 278 -8.65 1.43 2.68
CA ARG A 278 -9.12 0.19 2.06
C ARG A 278 -10.46 0.45 1.41
N ILE A 279 -10.64 -0.12 0.23
CA ILE A 279 -11.93 -0.27 -0.42
C ILE A 279 -12.13 -1.76 -0.72
N ASN A 280 -13.37 -2.23 -0.68
CA ASN A 280 -13.69 -3.60 -1.10
C ASN A 280 -14.03 -3.67 -2.60
N LEU A 281 -14.07 -4.89 -3.16
CA LEU A 281 -14.37 -5.12 -4.57
C LEU A 281 -15.73 -4.56 -4.98
N GLY A 282 -16.74 -4.65 -4.10
CA GLY A 282 -18.07 -4.08 -4.35
C GLY A 282 -18.04 -2.56 -4.49
N GLU A 283 -17.36 -1.87 -3.58
CA GLU A 283 -17.13 -0.42 -3.63
C GLU A 283 -16.35 -0.02 -4.88
N ALA A 284 -15.33 -0.79 -5.26
CA ALA A 284 -14.54 -0.51 -6.46
C ALA A 284 -15.35 -0.67 -7.75
N VAL A 285 -16.18 -1.72 -7.86
CA VAL A 285 -17.13 -1.87 -8.97
C VAL A 285 -18.14 -0.73 -8.99
N GLY A 286 -18.69 -0.34 -7.84
CA GLY A 286 -19.61 0.79 -7.73
C GLY A 286 -18.96 2.12 -8.13
N LYS A 287 -17.71 2.34 -7.71
CA LYS A 287 -16.92 3.53 -8.04
C LYS A 287 -16.59 3.60 -9.54
N ALA A 288 -16.41 2.45 -10.20
CA ALA A 288 -16.31 2.36 -11.65
C ALA A 288 -17.66 2.50 -12.38
N GLY A 289 -18.72 2.95 -11.70
CA GLY A 289 -20.05 3.18 -12.28
C GLY A 289 -20.96 1.95 -12.33
N GLY A 290 -20.57 0.85 -11.67
CA GLY A 290 -21.36 -0.39 -11.62
C GLY A 290 -21.36 -1.16 -12.94
N LEU A 291 -22.23 -2.16 -13.03
CA LEU A 291 -22.41 -2.99 -14.22
C LEU A 291 -23.40 -2.31 -15.17
N LEU A 292 -23.07 -2.28 -16.45
CA LEU A 292 -23.99 -1.77 -17.48
C LEU A 292 -25.05 -2.83 -17.80
N ASP A 293 -26.31 -2.60 -17.41
CA ASP A 293 -27.41 -3.56 -17.56
C ASP A 293 -27.55 -4.15 -18.98
N GLY A 294 -27.46 -3.30 -20.00
CA GLY A 294 -27.55 -3.71 -21.40
C GLY A 294 -26.29 -4.34 -21.99
N GLN A 295 -25.16 -4.33 -21.27
CA GLN A 295 -23.85 -4.71 -21.81
C GLN A 295 -23.13 -5.80 -21.00
N ALA A 296 -23.23 -5.77 -19.68
CA ALA A 296 -22.45 -6.58 -18.77
C ALA A 296 -22.95 -8.03 -18.69
N GLU A 297 -22.03 -8.94 -18.46
CA GLU A 297 -22.30 -10.29 -17.95
C GLU A 297 -22.08 -10.28 -16.42
N PRO A 298 -23.15 -10.24 -15.59
CA PRO A 298 -22.99 -10.17 -14.14
C PRO A 298 -22.28 -11.38 -13.53
N ALA A 299 -22.27 -12.53 -14.21
CA ALA A 299 -21.50 -13.69 -13.76
C ALA A 299 -19.99 -13.61 -14.10
N GLY A 300 -19.58 -12.64 -14.91
CA GLY A 300 -18.24 -12.49 -15.46
C GLY A 300 -17.55 -11.22 -14.95
N VAL A 301 -17.56 -11.00 -13.64
CA VAL A 301 -16.76 -9.96 -12.99
C VAL A 301 -15.46 -10.58 -12.51
N PHE A 302 -14.34 -10.00 -12.92
CA PHE A 302 -13.01 -10.54 -12.68
C PHE A 302 -12.11 -9.52 -11.99
N LEU A 303 -11.37 -9.98 -10.98
CA LEU A 303 -10.34 -9.21 -10.29
C LEU A 303 -8.99 -9.84 -10.59
N TYR A 304 -8.16 -9.11 -11.32
CA TYR A 304 -6.80 -9.51 -11.68
C TYR A 304 -5.86 -8.96 -10.62
N ARG A 305 -5.09 -9.86 -10.01
CA ARG A 305 -4.18 -9.53 -8.91
C ARG A 305 -2.96 -10.42 -8.92
N ARG A 306 -1.84 -9.89 -8.43
CA ARG A 306 -0.64 -10.69 -8.14
C ARG A 306 -0.62 -11.06 -6.66
N GLU A 307 -0.67 -12.35 -6.36
CA GLU A 307 -0.65 -12.84 -4.98
C GLU A 307 0.73 -13.43 -4.60
N PRO A 308 1.23 -13.23 -3.37
CA PRO A 308 2.44 -13.89 -2.89
C PRO A 308 2.31 -15.42 -2.95
N ARG A 309 3.42 -16.13 -3.15
CA ARG A 309 3.44 -17.61 -3.23
C ARG A 309 2.77 -18.29 -2.04
N GLU A 310 2.92 -17.73 -0.84
CA GLU A 310 2.33 -18.21 0.40
C GLU A 310 0.79 -18.23 0.35
N VAL A 311 0.20 -17.14 -0.19
CA VAL A 311 -1.25 -17.00 -0.36
C VAL A 311 -1.74 -17.91 -1.47
N ALA A 312 -1.04 -17.92 -2.60
CA ALA A 312 -1.39 -18.76 -3.75
C ALA A 312 -1.41 -20.26 -3.38
N ALA A 313 -0.44 -20.73 -2.60
CA ALA A 313 -0.41 -22.10 -2.11
C ALA A 313 -1.65 -22.45 -1.26
N GLN A 314 -2.10 -21.52 -0.40
CA GLN A 314 -3.32 -21.72 0.40
C GLN A 314 -4.59 -21.71 -0.44
N LEU A 315 -4.60 -20.99 -1.55
CA LEU A 315 -5.67 -21.03 -2.55
C LEU A 315 -5.69 -22.33 -3.37
N GLY A 316 -4.74 -23.25 -3.13
CA GLY A 316 -4.65 -24.54 -3.84
C GLY A 316 -3.95 -24.46 -5.19
N ILE A 317 -3.22 -23.37 -5.46
CA ILE A 317 -2.47 -23.18 -6.71
C ILE A 317 -1.15 -23.97 -6.65
N ASP A 318 -0.82 -24.66 -7.75
CA ASP A 318 0.51 -25.26 -7.93
C ASP A 318 1.55 -24.17 -8.21
N ILE A 319 2.20 -23.74 -7.13
CA ILE A 319 3.22 -22.69 -7.15
C ILE A 319 4.48 -23.08 -7.93
N ASN A 320 4.71 -24.36 -8.23
CA ASN A 320 5.91 -24.82 -8.92
C ASN A 320 5.92 -24.45 -10.40
N LYS A 321 4.76 -24.15 -10.98
CA LYS A 321 4.63 -23.61 -12.34
C LYS A 321 5.24 -22.22 -12.51
N TYR A 322 5.46 -21.51 -11.41
CA TYR A 322 5.88 -20.11 -11.40
C TYR A 322 7.27 -19.97 -10.79
N THR A 323 8.13 -19.18 -11.43
CA THR A 323 9.46 -18.81 -10.91
C THR A 323 9.47 -17.46 -10.19
N THR A 324 8.40 -16.68 -10.33
CA THR A 324 8.25 -15.35 -9.72
C THR A 324 7.84 -15.41 -8.25
N GLU A 325 8.16 -14.36 -7.48
CA GLU A 325 7.76 -14.20 -6.08
C GLU A 325 6.24 -13.97 -5.90
N THR A 326 5.58 -13.49 -6.95
CA THR A 326 4.14 -13.32 -7.01
C THR A 326 3.56 -14.08 -8.19
N ILE A 327 2.35 -14.60 -8.00
CA ILE A 327 1.63 -15.41 -8.98
C ILE A 327 0.45 -14.58 -9.51
N PRO A 328 0.28 -14.42 -10.83
CA PRO A 328 -0.90 -13.81 -11.42
C PRO A 328 -2.14 -14.68 -11.16
N VAL A 329 -3.12 -14.14 -10.46
CA VAL A 329 -4.38 -14.79 -10.14
C VAL A 329 -5.53 -13.93 -10.66
N ILE A 330 -6.46 -14.57 -11.37
CA ILE A 330 -7.73 -13.97 -11.75
C ILE A 330 -8.79 -14.52 -10.80
N PHE A 331 -9.36 -13.65 -9.98
CA PHE A 331 -10.48 -13.98 -9.13
C PHE A 331 -11.78 -13.76 -9.88
N SER A 332 -12.65 -14.77 -9.98
CA SER A 332 -13.97 -14.63 -10.61
C SER A 332 -15.07 -14.52 -9.58
N ILE A 333 -16.03 -13.62 -9.80
CA ILE A 333 -17.21 -13.45 -8.94
C ILE A 333 -18.48 -13.35 -9.77
N ASN A 334 -19.51 -14.04 -9.30
CA ASN A 334 -20.82 -14.04 -9.92
C ASN A 334 -21.77 -13.10 -9.17
N LEU A 335 -22.02 -11.91 -9.73
CA LEU A 335 -22.97 -10.93 -9.20
C LEU A 335 -24.40 -11.12 -9.70
N ARG A 336 -24.67 -12.14 -10.55
CA ARG A 336 -26.04 -12.59 -10.82
C ARG A 336 -26.63 -13.28 -9.59
N ASP A 337 -25.76 -13.95 -8.80
CA ASP A 337 -26.12 -14.49 -7.51
C ASP A 337 -26.11 -13.37 -6.45
N PRO A 338 -27.22 -13.12 -5.72
CA PRO A 338 -27.24 -12.18 -4.61
C PRO A 338 -26.13 -12.43 -3.57
N GLY A 339 -25.73 -13.69 -3.37
CA GLY A 339 -24.61 -14.08 -2.51
C GLY A 339 -23.27 -13.47 -2.94
N GLY A 340 -23.08 -13.25 -4.24
CA GLY A 340 -21.89 -12.64 -4.81
C GLY A 340 -21.61 -11.25 -4.25
N PHE A 341 -22.65 -10.44 -3.99
CA PHE A 341 -22.46 -9.11 -3.41
C PHE A 341 -21.87 -9.16 -1.99
N PHE A 342 -22.22 -10.17 -1.18
CA PHE A 342 -21.62 -10.35 0.15
C PHE A 342 -20.16 -10.82 0.10
N LEU A 343 -19.76 -11.51 -0.96
CA LEU A 343 -18.36 -11.86 -1.19
C LEU A 343 -17.58 -10.62 -1.65
N ALA A 344 -18.17 -9.80 -2.53
CA ALA A 344 -17.55 -8.57 -3.04
C ALA A 344 -17.24 -7.56 -1.93
N THR A 345 -18.09 -7.45 -0.89
CA THR A 345 -17.86 -6.55 0.25
C THR A 345 -16.76 -7.01 1.20
N LYS A 346 -16.35 -8.29 1.10
CA LYS A 346 -15.32 -8.89 1.93
C LYS A 346 -13.94 -8.88 1.27
N VAL A 347 -13.88 -8.92 -0.05
CA VAL A 347 -12.59 -8.88 -0.77
C VAL A 347 -12.05 -7.44 -0.79
N MET A 348 -11.03 -7.17 0.02
CA MET A 348 -10.32 -5.89 0.02
C MET A 348 -9.49 -5.74 -1.25
N MET A 349 -9.55 -4.57 -1.89
CA MET A 349 -8.74 -4.19 -3.03
C MET A 349 -7.30 -3.86 -2.60
N LYS A 350 -6.34 -4.12 -3.50
CA LYS A 350 -4.92 -3.78 -3.36
C LYS A 350 -4.54 -2.75 -4.42
N ASN A 351 -3.47 -2.01 -4.15
CA ASN A 351 -2.92 -1.05 -5.12
C ASN A 351 -2.52 -1.77 -6.42
N GLY A 352 -2.96 -1.23 -7.56
CA GLY A 352 -2.67 -1.78 -8.89
C GLY A 352 -3.56 -2.95 -9.31
N ASP A 353 -4.59 -3.29 -8.53
CA ASP A 353 -5.59 -4.27 -8.96
C ASP A 353 -6.31 -3.83 -10.23
N VAL A 354 -6.73 -4.80 -11.04
CA VAL A 354 -7.53 -4.56 -12.24
C VAL A 354 -8.85 -5.30 -12.15
N ILE A 355 -9.95 -4.55 -12.30
CA ILE A 355 -11.30 -5.08 -12.43
C ILE A 355 -11.63 -5.14 -13.92
N TYR A 356 -12.14 -6.28 -14.36
CA TYR A 356 -12.65 -6.44 -15.71
C TYR A 356 -14.06 -7.02 -15.65
N VAL A 357 -15.02 -6.35 -16.29
CA VAL A 357 -16.40 -6.85 -16.43
C VAL A 357 -16.59 -7.35 -17.85
N SER A 358 -16.85 -8.65 -18.01
CA SER A 358 -17.14 -9.24 -19.32
C SER A 358 -18.38 -8.65 -19.95
N ASN A 359 -18.39 -8.57 -21.27
CA ASN A 359 -19.61 -8.31 -22.03
C ASN A 359 -20.53 -9.54 -21.98
N SER A 360 -21.84 -9.30 -22.03
CA SER A 360 -22.85 -10.34 -22.25
C SER A 360 -22.73 -10.90 -23.65
N ARG A 361 -22.93 -12.22 -23.79
CA ARG A 361 -22.90 -12.90 -25.08
C ARG A 361 -23.90 -12.31 -26.08
N ASN A 362 -25.06 -11.89 -25.60
CA ASN A 362 -26.10 -11.28 -26.44
C ASN A 362 -25.63 -9.96 -27.08
N VAL A 363 -24.78 -9.21 -26.39
CA VAL A 363 -24.22 -7.95 -26.90
C VAL A 363 -23.24 -8.22 -28.03
N GLU A 364 -22.38 -9.22 -27.88
CA GLU A 364 -21.44 -9.62 -28.93
C GLU A 364 -22.18 -10.15 -30.17
N VAL A 365 -23.25 -10.94 -29.98
CA VAL A 365 -24.12 -11.36 -31.08
C VAL A 365 -24.80 -10.16 -31.76
N ALA A 366 -25.28 -9.19 -30.99
CA ALA A 366 -25.88 -7.98 -31.54
C ALA A 366 -24.87 -7.10 -32.32
N LYS A 367 -23.63 -6.97 -31.82
CA LYS A 367 -22.52 -6.31 -32.54
C LYS A 367 -22.27 -7.02 -33.86
N PHE A 368 -22.15 -8.35 -33.85
CA PHE A 368 -21.98 -9.15 -35.05
C PHE A 368 -23.12 -8.96 -36.06
N LEU A 369 -24.38 -9.02 -35.62
CA LEU A 369 -25.55 -8.80 -36.49
C LEU A 369 -25.58 -7.38 -37.06
N THR A 370 -25.08 -6.39 -36.34
CA THR A 370 -24.95 -5.01 -36.83
C THR A 370 -23.94 -4.95 -37.98
N TYR A 371 -22.77 -5.58 -37.84
CA TYR A 371 -21.82 -5.69 -38.94
C TYR A 371 -22.39 -6.46 -40.14
N LEU A 372 -23.10 -7.56 -39.89
CA LEU A 372 -23.75 -8.33 -40.95
C LEU A 372 -24.78 -7.49 -41.72
N ARG A 373 -25.56 -6.64 -41.03
CA ARG A 373 -26.48 -5.70 -41.67
C ARG A 373 -25.75 -4.71 -42.57
N VAL A 374 -24.60 -4.18 -42.15
CA VAL A 374 -23.78 -3.28 -42.99
C VAL A 374 -23.33 -4.01 -44.27
N ILE A 375 -22.83 -5.24 -44.14
CA ILE A 375 -22.41 -6.06 -45.29
C ILE A 375 -23.60 -6.31 -46.24
N MET A 376 -24.76 -6.71 -45.70
CA MET A 376 -25.96 -6.94 -46.49
C MET A 376 -26.47 -5.66 -47.17
N ALA A 377 -26.40 -4.51 -46.48
CA ALA A 377 -26.79 -3.23 -47.04
C ALA A 377 -25.87 -2.83 -48.21
N THR A 378 -24.55 -2.95 -48.06
CA THR A 378 -23.61 -2.71 -49.17
C THR A 378 -23.85 -3.64 -50.36
N GLY A 379 -24.17 -4.91 -50.11
CA GLY A 379 -24.56 -5.84 -51.18
C GLY A 379 -25.85 -5.43 -51.89
N ALA A 380 -26.87 -5.01 -51.14
CA ALA A 380 -28.12 -4.49 -51.70
C ALA A 380 -27.88 -3.21 -52.52
N ASP A 381 -27.05 -2.29 -52.05
CA ASP A 381 -26.69 -1.06 -52.75
C ASP A 381 -25.98 -1.36 -54.09
N ALA A 382 -25.08 -2.34 -54.12
CA ALA A 382 -24.42 -2.78 -55.35
C ALA A 382 -25.41 -3.39 -56.37
N ILE A 383 -26.39 -4.16 -55.89
CA ILE A 383 -27.46 -4.71 -56.73
C ILE A 383 -28.32 -3.57 -57.30
N ASN A 384 -28.71 -2.61 -56.46
CA ASN A 384 -29.50 -1.45 -56.88
C ASN A 384 -28.76 -0.62 -57.92
N LEU A 385 -27.47 -0.32 -57.71
CA LEU A 385 -26.63 0.37 -58.68
C LEU A 385 -26.53 -0.38 -60.02
N GLY A 386 -26.39 -1.71 -59.97
CA GLY A 386 -26.36 -2.54 -61.18
C GLY A 386 -27.69 -2.51 -61.94
N ASN A 387 -28.81 -2.55 -61.23
CA ASN A 387 -30.15 -2.42 -61.81
C ASN A 387 -30.35 -1.04 -62.43
N ASP A 388 -29.96 0.03 -61.73
CA ASP A 388 -30.05 1.41 -62.22
C ASP A 388 -29.19 1.61 -63.48
N ALA A 389 -27.98 1.05 -63.51
CA ALA A 389 -27.11 1.08 -64.70
C ALA A 389 -27.72 0.31 -65.89
N LEU A 390 -28.40 -0.82 -65.65
CA LEU A 390 -29.11 -1.57 -66.68
C LEU A 390 -30.34 -0.82 -67.20
N ILE A 391 -31.13 -0.21 -66.32
CA ILE A 391 -32.26 0.65 -66.66
C ILE A 391 -31.77 1.84 -67.50
N PHE A 392 -30.72 2.52 -67.05
CA PHE A 392 -30.09 3.62 -67.77
C PHE A 392 -29.62 3.20 -69.18
N ARG A 393 -28.91 2.08 -69.29
CA ARG A 393 -28.49 1.51 -70.58
C ARG A 393 -29.67 1.20 -71.50
N ASN A 394 -30.75 0.62 -70.97
CA ASN A 394 -31.93 0.28 -71.76
C ASN A 394 -32.68 1.53 -72.23
N ASN A 395 -32.77 2.56 -71.39
CA ASN A 395 -33.37 3.85 -71.77
C ASN A 395 -32.58 4.56 -72.87
N ILE A 396 -31.24 4.51 -72.84
CA ILE A 396 -30.40 5.03 -73.94
C ILE A 396 -30.63 4.26 -75.23
N LYS A 397 -30.75 2.93 -75.18
CA LYS A 397 -30.98 2.11 -76.38
C LYS A 397 -32.37 2.29 -77.00
N LEU A 398 -33.33 2.79 -76.24
CA LEU A 398 -34.71 3.04 -76.66
C LEU A 398 -34.96 4.53 -77.00
N ALA A 399 -33.94 5.37 -76.87
CA ALA A 399 -34.01 6.75 -77.34
C ALA A 399 -34.00 6.76 -78.89
N PRO A 400 -34.97 7.45 -79.52
CA PRO A 400 -35.16 7.45 -80.98
C PRO A 400 -34.05 8.14 -81.77
#